data_AF-A0A9D6K7P7-F1
#
_entry.id   AF-A0A9D6K7P7-F1
#
_cell.length_a   1.000
_cell.length_b   1.000
_cell.length_c   1.000
_cell.angle_alpha   90.00
_cell.angle_beta   90.00
_cell.angle_gamma   90.00
#
_symmetry.space_group_name_H-M   'P 1'
#
loop_
_entity.id
_entity.type
_entity.pdbx_description
1 polymer ?
#
loop_
_entity_poly.entity_id
_entity_poly.type
_entity_poly.pdbx_seq_one_letter_code
_entity_poly.pdbx_strand_id
1 'polypeptide(L)'
;MYITIIFKYINGLAAYMALQLNAPWAVIYIYYALIGLIIILFFAILKLLKTLFAPLFRPASRWRNAANEKAQIKKDKKAATKAAKKLVGKKEFKEAAGLYMAIDEFEEAARLYVEAKEPVAAAEIYERLNNLEMAAKLYKEAGNKTKAGELYIKLEDHRNAGEMYEL
;
A
#
# COMPACT_ATOMS: atom_id res chain seq x y z
N MET A 1 -36.75 30.27 9.33
CA MET A 1 -37.21 31.29 10.30
C MET A 1 -36.07 32.13 10.88
N TYR A 2 -34.92 31.55 11.26
CA TYR A 2 -33.81 32.32 11.88
C TYR A 2 -33.05 33.27 10.93
N ILE A 3 -32.84 32.86 9.67
CA ILE A 3 -32.11 33.68 8.68
C ILE A 3 -32.84 35.00 8.36
N THR A 4 -34.18 34.95 8.27
CA THR A 4 -35.01 36.13 8.00
C THR A 4 -35.00 37.13 9.15
N ILE A 5 -34.83 36.66 10.40
CA ILE A 5 -34.72 37.52 11.59
C ILE A 5 -33.39 38.28 11.57
N ILE A 6 -32.29 37.59 11.22
CA ILE A 6 -30.95 38.19 11.14
C ILE A 6 -30.89 39.29 10.08
N PHE A 7 -31.42 39.05 8.88
CA PHE A 7 -31.46 40.07 7.82
C PHE A 7 -32.31 41.28 8.20
N LYS A 8 -33.41 41.08 8.92
CA LYS A 8 -34.24 42.18 9.44
C LYS A 8 -33.47 43.03 10.45
N TYR A 9 -32.67 42.40 11.32
CA TYR A 9 -31.84 43.09 12.30
C TYR A 9 -30.71 43.90 11.66
N ILE A 10 -29.99 43.32 10.68
CA ILE A 10 -28.92 44.01 9.94
C ILE A 10 -29.48 45.21 9.16
N ASN A 11 -30.65 45.06 8.52
CA ASN A 11 -31.33 46.17 7.84
C ASN A 11 -31.75 47.28 8.82
N GLY A 12 -32.29 46.92 9.99
CA GLY A 12 -32.65 47.90 11.03
C GLY A 12 -31.42 48.66 11.55
N LEU A 13 -30.29 47.96 11.75
CA LEU A 13 -29.04 48.57 12.20
C LEU A 13 -28.45 49.50 11.14
N ALA A 14 -28.46 49.09 9.87
CA ALA A 14 -28.01 49.92 8.75
C ALA A 14 -28.87 51.19 8.59
N ALA A 15 -30.19 51.08 8.75
CA ALA A 15 -31.12 52.21 8.73
C ALA A 15 -30.87 53.18 9.89
N TYR A 16 -30.64 52.66 11.10
CA TYR A 16 -30.31 53.48 12.27
C TYR A 16 -28.99 54.26 12.09
N MET A 17 -27.95 53.60 11.58
CA MET A 17 -26.66 54.25 11.33
C MET A 17 -26.73 55.31 10.22
N ALA A 18 -27.48 55.05 9.16
CA ALA A 18 -27.70 56.02 8.08
C ALA A 18 -28.48 57.25 8.55
N LEU A 19 -29.42 57.08 9.49
CA LEU A 19 -30.19 58.17 10.09
C LEU A 19 -29.29 59.08 10.95
N GLN A 20 -28.39 58.51 11.75
CA GLN A 20 -27.40 59.26 12.54
C GLN A 20 -26.43 60.07 11.67
N LEU A 21 -26.17 59.61 10.44
CA LEU A 21 -25.31 60.28 9.46
C LEU A 21 -26.08 61.24 8.55
N ASN A 22 -27.40 61.41 8.76
CA ASN A 22 -28.31 62.20 7.93
C ASN A 22 -28.23 61.86 6.41
N ALA A 23 -27.94 60.59 6.09
CA ALA A 23 -27.68 60.12 4.73
C ALA A 23 -28.55 58.88 4.42
N PRO A 24 -29.84 59.05 4.10
CA PRO A 24 -30.77 57.92 3.92
C PRO A 24 -30.44 57.02 2.72
N TRP A 25 -29.72 57.53 1.72
CA TRP A 25 -29.25 56.74 0.58
C TRP A 25 -28.10 55.78 0.94
N ALA A 26 -27.43 55.99 2.07
CA ALA A 26 -26.28 55.19 2.50
C ALA A 26 -26.67 53.84 3.13
N VAL A 27 -27.96 53.61 3.42
CA VAL A 27 -28.47 52.39 4.08
C VAL A 27 -28.01 51.12 3.37
N ILE A 28 -28.11 51.10 2.04
CA ILE A 28 -27.77 49.92 1.22
C ILE A 28 -26.27 49.63 1.30
N TYR A 29 -25.43 50.67 1.30
CA TYR A 29 -23.98 50.53 1.37
C TYR A 29 -23.52 50.04 2.76
N ILE A 30 -24.11 50.58 3.83
CA ILE A 30 -23.84 50.16 5.21
C ILE A 30 -24.29 48.70 5.42
N TYR A 31 -25.44 48.32 4.84
CA TYR A 31 -25.93 46.94 4.89
C TYR A 31 -24.95 45.94 4.26
N TYR A 32 -24.45 46.21 3.05
CA TYR A 32 -23.46 45.34 2.41
C TYR A 32 -22.12 45.30 3.16
N ALA A 33 -21.69 46.42 3.77
CA ALA A 33 -20.49 46.46 4.59
C ALA A 33 -20.58 45.54 5.82
N LEU A 34 -21.73 45.54 6.50
CA LEU A 34 -21.98 44.67 7.66
C LEU A 34 -21.98 43.19 7.28
N ILE A 35 -22.60 42.82 6.16
CA ILE A 35 -22.58 41.44 5.66
C ILE A 35 -21.15 41.01 5.30
N GLY A 36 -20.39 41.88 4.62
CA GLY A 36 -18.99 41.61 4.29
C GLY A 36 -18.14 41.35 5.53
N LEU A 37 -18.32 42.15 6.58
CA LEU A 37 -17.62 41.98 7.86
C LEU A 37 -17.97 40.64 8.53
N ILE A 38 -19.24 40.24 8.53
CA ILE A 38 -19.69 38.95 9.06
C ILE A 38 -19.08 37.78 8.28
N ILE A 39 -19.01 37.87 6.95
CA ILE A 39 -18.39 36.85 6.10
C ILE A 39 -16.89 36.72 6.40
N ILE A 40 -16.18 37.85 6.53
CA ILE A 40 -14.76 37.87 6.88
C ILE A 40 -14.54 37.23 8.27
N LEU A 41 -15.35 37.60 9.26
CA LEU A 41 -15.29 36.99 10.59
C LEU A 41 -15.61 35.50 10.55
N PHE A 42 -16.57 35.06 9.75
CA PHE A 42 -16.91 33.65 9.57
C PHE A 42 -15.73 32.86 8.99
N PHE A 43 -15.06 33.38 7.95
CA PHE A 43 -13.86 32.75 7.40
C PHE A 43 -12.70 32.75 8.39
N ALA A 44 -12.53 33.81 9.18
CA ALA A 44 -11.54 33.87 10.25
C ALA A 44 -11.81 32.81 11.33
N ILE A 45 -13.07 32.65 11.75
CA ILE A 45 -13.50 31.63 12.72
C ILE A 45 -13.26 30.23 12.16
N LEU A 46 -13.60 29.96 10.89
CA LEU A 46 -13.32 28.66 10.27
C LEU A 46 -11.82 28.36 10.21
N LYS A 47 -10.99 29.38 9.95
CA LYS A 47 -9.52 29.25 9.96
C LYS A 47 -9.00 28.95 11.38
N LEU A 48 -9.53 29.64 12.39
CA LEU A 48 -9.17 29.43 13.80
C LEU A 48 -9.60 28.04 14.29
N LEU A 49 -10.83 27.63 13.96
CA LEU A 49 -11.38 26.32 14.30
C LEU A 49 -10.55 25.20 13.66
N LYS A 50 -10.19 25.33 12.38
CA LYS A 50 -9.28 24.39 11.72
C LYS A 50 -7.92 24.31 12.43
N THR A 51 -7.40 25.42 12.92
CA THR A 51 -6.10 25.47 13.59
C THR A 51 -6.15 24.84 14.98
N LEU A 52 -7.23 25.08 15.74
CA LEU A 52 -7.44 24.55 17.09
C LEU A 52 -7.87 23.08 17.11
N PHE A 53 -8.68 22.65 16.13
CA PHE A 53 -9.14 21.27 16.00
C PHE A 53 -8.27 20.43 15.05
N ALA A 54 -7.26 21.01 14.38
CA ALA A 54 -6.25 20.28 13.62
C ALA A 54 -5.60 19.11 14.38
N PRO A 55 -5.27 19.21 15.68
CA PRO A 55 -4.74 18.08 16.43
C PRO A 55 -5.81 17.04 16.82
N LEU A 56 -7.09 17.44 16.92
CA LEU A 56 -8.18 16.55 17.36
C LEU A 56 -8.77 15.73 16.21
N PHE A 57 -8.90 16.32 15.02
CA PHE A 57 -9.28 15.66 13.78
C PHE A 57 -8.06 15.57 12.86
N ARG A 58 -7.07 14.75 13.22
CA ARG A 58 -6.15 14.18 12.23
C ARG A 58 -6.74 12.86 11.72
N PRO A 59 -7.70 12.85 10.78
CA PRO A 59 -7.96 11.61 10.08
C PRO A 59 -6.69 11.32 9.27
N ALA A 60 -6.04 10.24 9.65
CA ALA A 60 -5.36 9.38 8.71
C ALA A 60 -3.98 9.78 8.14
N SER A 61 -3.06 10.35 8.92
CA SER A 61 -1.63 10.31 8.54
C SER A 61 -1.10 8.87 8.48
N ARG A 62 -1.60 7.98 9.36
CA ARG A 62 -1.23 6.54 9.37
C ARG A 62 -1.61 5.83 8.06
N TRP A 63 -2.70 6.23 7.42
CA TRP A 63 -3.19 5.60 6.18
C TRP A 63 -2.44 6.13 4.95
N ARG A 64 -2.02 7.40 4.97
CA ARG A 64 -1.15 7.96 3.93
C ARG A 64 0.24 7.32 3.97
N ASN A 65 0.80 7.11 5.16
CA ASN A 65 2.08 6.42 5.31
C ASN A 65 1.97 4.93 4.92
N ALA A 66 0.94 4.22 5.37
CA ALA A 66 0.72 2.81 4.99
C ALA A 66 0.43 2.65 3.48
N ALA A 67 -0.28 3.58 2.85
CA ALA A 67 -0.51 3.58 1.41
C ALA A 67 0.80 3.86 0.63
N ASN A 68 1.60 4.83 1.10
CA ASN A 68 2.89 5.13 0.49
C ASN A 68 3.89 3.98 0.66
N GLU A 69 3.90 3.31 1.82
CA GLU A 69 4.74 2.14 2.11
C GLU A 69 4.37 0.97 1.20
N LYS A 70 3.07 0.64 1.07
CA LYS A 70 2.60 -0.40 0.14
C LYS A 70 2.93 -0.05 -1.32
N ALA A 71 2.79 1.21 -1.70
CA ALA A 71 3.15 1.68 -3.04
C ALA A 71 4.65 1.57 -3.31
N GLN A 72 5.47 1.85 -2.31
CA GLN A 72 6.93 1.74 -2.37
C GLN A 72 7.36 0.26 -2.49
N ILE A 73 6.82 -0.63 -1.67
CA ILE A 73 7.06 -2.09 -1.77
C ILE A 73 6.70 -2.60 -3.17
N LYS A 74 5.55 -2.19 -3.72
CA LYS A 74 5.13 -2.58 -5.07
C LYS A 74 6.12 -2.08 -6.13
N LYS A 75 6.64 -0.86 -5.98
CA LYS A 75 7.62 -0.27 -6.89
C LYS A 75 8.96 -1.00 -6.80
N ASP A 76 9.43 -1.31 -5.60
CA ASP A 76 10.70 -1.98 -5.37
C ASP A 76 10.64 -3.44 -5.88
N LYS A 77 9.53 -4.14 -5.62
CA LYS A 77 9.25 -5.46 -6.21
C LYS A 77 9.23 -5.41 -7.75
N LYS A 78 8.63 -4.38 -8.34
CA LYS A 78 8.63 -4.18 -9.80
C LYS A 78 10.04 -3.89 -10.36
N ALA A 79 10.88 -3.18 -9.62
CA ALA A 79 12.26 -2.92 -10.02
C ALA A 79 13.11 -4.21 -9.96
N ALA A 80 12.99 -4.96 -8.86
CA ALA A 80 13.69 -6.24 -8.67
C ALA A 80 13.28 -7.27 -9.73
N THR A 81 11.98 -7.45 -9.99
CA THR A 81 11.50 -8.35 -11.07
C THR A 81 12.05 -7.97 -12.44
N LYS A 82 12.13 -6.67 -12.76
CA LYS A 82 12.73 -6.20 -14.01
C LYS A 82 14.23 -6.50 -14.09
N ALA A 83 14.96 -6.31 -13.00
CA ALA A 83 16.37 -6.66 -12.91
C ALA A 83 16.58 -8.17 -13.07
N ALA A 84 15.78 -8.99 -12.38
CA ALA A 84 15.81 -10.45 -12.49
C ALA A 84 15.57 -10.92 -13.93
N LYS A 85 14.54 -10.39 -14.62
CA LYS A 85 14.28 -10.71 -16.03
C LYS A 85 15.45 -10.36 -16.95
N LYS A 86 16.17 -9.28 -16.68
CA LYS A 86 17.39 -8.92 -17.44
C LYS A 86 18.50 -9.96 -17.25
N LEU A 87 18.69 -10.46 -16.02
CA LEU A 87 19.66 -11.52 -15.72
C LEU A 87 19.26 -12.85 -16.38
N VAL A 88 17.97 -13.21 -16.37
CA VAL A 88 17.47 -14.36 -17.12
C VAL A 88 17.82 -14.26 -18.61
N GLY A 89 17.64 -13.09 -19.21
CA GLY A 89 18.02 -12.84 -20.61
C GLY A 89 19.53 -12.99 -20.88
N LYS A 90 20.37 -12.82 -19.85
CA LYS A 90 21.82 -13.07 -19.91
C LYS A 90 22.22 -14.51 -19.57
N LYS A 91 21.26 -15.37 -19.24
CA LYS A 91 21.47 -16.75 -18.73
C LYS A 91 22.15 -16.82 -17.35
N GLU A 92 22.08 -15.74 -16.58
CA GLU A 92 22.56 -15.67 -15.19
C GLU A 92 21.45 -16.13 -14.22
N PHE A 93 21.03 -17.40 -14.35
CA PHE A 93 19.83 -17.93 -13.69
C PHE A 93 19.92 -17.92 -12.16
N LYS A 94 21.10 -18.23 -11.60
CA LYS A 94 21.33 -18.24 -10.14
C LYS A 94 21.15 -16.87 -9.50
N GLU A 95 21.70 -15.83 -10.12
CA GLU A 95 21.58 -14.45 -9.64
C GLU A 95 20.14 -13.95 -9.80
N ALA A 96 19.48 -14.29 -10.91
CA ALA A 96 18.07 -14.01 -11.11
C ALA A 96 17.19 -14.66 -10.03
N ALA A 97 17.45 -15.93 -9.69
CA ALA A 97 16.75 -16.64 -8.63
C ALA A 97 16.93 -15.95 -7.27
N GLY A 98 18.14 -15.50 -6.94
CA GLY A 98 18.40 -14.74 -5.72
C GLY A 98 17.59 -13.43 -5.63
N LEU A 99 17.39 -12.74 -6.75
CA LEU A 99 16.52 -11.55 -6.78
C LEU A 99 15.04 -11.89 -6.56
N TYR A 100 14.55 -13.02 -7.09
CA TYR A 100 13.19 -13.47 -6.83
C TYR A 100 12.99 -13.94 -5.38
N MET A 101 14.00 -14.57 -4.78
CA MET A 101 14.03 -14.90 -3.35
C MET A 101 13.90 -13.63 -2.48
N ALA A 102 14.59 -12.55 -2.85
CA ALA A 102 14.58 -11.30 -2.09
C ALA A 102 13.24 -10.54 -2.12
N ILE A 103 12.31 -10.92 -3.01
CA ILE A 103 10.97 -10.32 -3.14
C ILE A 103 9.84 -11.31 -2.83
N ASP A 104 10.19 -12.40 -2.13
CA ASP A 104 9.31 -13.49 -1.70
C ASP A 104 8.56 -14.19 -2.86
N GLU A 105 9.14 -14.18 -4.07
CA GLU A 105 8.63 -14.90 -5.25
C GLU A 105 9.32 -16.26 -5.38
N PHE A 106 9.03 -17.14 -4.42
CA PHE A 106 9.71 -18.43 -4.26
C PHE A 106 9.49 -19.39 -5.45
N GLU A 107 8.32 -19.37 -6.09
CA GLU A 107 8.02 -20.26 -7.22
C GLU A 107 8.93 -19.97 -8.43
N GLU A 108 9.09 -18.69 -8.77
CA GLU A 108 9.96 -18.28 -9.88
C GLU A 108 11.44 -18.48 -9.54
N ALA A 109 11.82 -18.23 -8.28
CA ALA A 109 13.17 -18.54 -7.81
C ALA A 109 13.48 -20.04 -7.96
N ALA A 110 12.59 -20.93 -7.53
CA ALA A 110 12.78 -22.37 -7.62
C ALA A 110 12.96 -22.83 -9.08
N ARG A 111 12.12 -22.34 -10.01
CA ARG A 111 12.25 -22.63 -11.45
C ARG A 111 13.61 -22.21 -12.00
N LEU A 112 14.08 -21.03 -11.64
CA LEU A 112 15.38 -20.53 -12.08
C LEU A 112 16.55 -21.30 -11.48
N TYR A 113 16.43 -21.81 -10.25
CA TYR A 113 17.44 -22.72 -9.68
C TYR A 113 17.50 -24.07 -10.42
N VAL A 114 16.35 -24.58 -10.90
CA VAL A 114 16.34 -25.76 -11.80
C VAL A 114 17.07 -25.45 -13.10
N GLU A 115 16.80 -24.30 -13.73
CA GLU A 115 17.52 -23.87 -14.95
C GLU A 115 19.01 -23.62 -14.72
N ALA A 116 19.38 -23.18 -13.51
CA ALA A 116 20.77 -23.02 -13.08
C ALA A 116 21.49 -24.35 -12.80
N LYS A 117 20.81 -25.49 -12.95
CA LYS A 117 21.32 -26.84 -12.59
C LYS A 117 21.70 -26.96 -11.10
N GLU A 118 20.96 -26.28 -10.23
CA GLU A 118 21.07 -26.39 -8.78
C GLU A 118 19.80 -27.06 -8.20
N PRO A 119 19.56 -28.36 -8.48
CA PRO A 119 18.32 -29.05 -8.12
C PRO A 119 18.09 -29.12 -6.61
N VAL A 120 19.14 -29.16 -5.79
CA VAL A 120 19.04 -29.14 -4.32
C VAL A 120 18.44 -27.82 -3.83
N ALA A 121 18.94 -26.69 -4.34
CA ALA A 121 18.43 -25.37 -3.96
C ALA A 121 16.97 -25.18 -4.38
N ALA A 122 16.62 -25.65 -5.59
CA ALA A 122 15.24 -25.66 -6.05
C ALA A 122 14.35 -26.55 -5.16
N ALA A 123 14.80 -27.75 -4.80
CA ALA A 123 14.07 -28.69 -3.96
C ALA A 123 13.77 -28.12 -2.57
N GLU A 124 14.75 -27.46 -1.93
CA GLU A 124 14.56 -26.79 -0.64
C GLU A 124 13.49 -25.69 -0.70
N ILE A 125 13.42 -24.95 -1.80
CA ILE A 125 12.39 -23.93 -1.99
C ILE A 125 11.03 -24.57 -2.22
N TYR A 126 10.94 -25.64 -3.02
CA TYR A 126 9.69 -26.38 -3.22
C TYR A 126 9.18 -27.05 -1.93
N GLU A 127 10.07 -27.51 -1.04
CA GLU A 127 9.67 -27.97 0.30
C GLU A 127 9.02 -26.84 1.11
N ARG A 128 9.60 -25.63 1.09
CA ARG A 128 9.02 -24.45 1.78
C ARG A 128 7.67 -24.05 1.21
N LEU A 129 7.47 -24.26 -0.09
CA LEU A 129 6.19 -24.08 -0.78
C LEU A 129 5.20 -25.23 -0.55
N ASN A 130 5.56 -26.21 0.28
CA ASN A 130 4.79 -27.43 0.54
C ASN A 130 4.52 -28.26 -0.72
N ASN A 131 5.29 -28.06 -1.79
CA ASN A 131 5.26 -28.87 -3.00
C ASN A 131 6.25 -30.03 -2.86
N LEU A 132 5.88 -30.97 -1.99
CA LEU A 132 6.73 -32.10 -1.62
C LEU A 132 7.03 -33.02 -2.82
N GLU A 133 6.12 -33.11 -3.79
CA GLU A 133 6.28 -33.95 -4.97
C GLU A 133 7.43 -33.46 -5.86
N MET A 134 7.45 -32.16 -6.18
CA MET A 134 8.54 -31.56 -6.95
C MET A 134 9.85 -31.58 -6.17
N ALA A 135 9.81 -31.33 -4.86
CA ALA A 135 10.99 -31.41 -4.03
C ALA A 135 11.60 -32.83 -4.03
N ALA A 136 10.79 -33.87 -3.85
CA ALA A 136 11.25 -35.26 -3.87
C ALA A 136 11.89 -35.64 -5.22
N LYS A 137 11.26 -35.24 -6.33
CA LYS A 137 11.80 -35.44 -7.69
C LYS A 137 13.16 -34.76 -7.86
N LEU A 138 13.28 -33.50 -7.45
CA LEU A 138 14.52 -32.74 -7.57
C LEU A 138 15.63 -33.27 -6.65
N TYR A 139 15.31 -33.77 -5.44
CA TYR A 139 16.29 -34.46 -4.60
C TYR A 139 16.75 -35.78 -5.20
N LYS A 140 15.84 -36.54 -5.82
CA LYS A 140 16.18 -37.76 -6.57
C LYS A 140 17.14 -37.44 -7.73
N GLU A 141 16.84 -36.39 -8.51
CA GLU A 141 17.71 -35.91 -9.59
C GLU A 141 19.09 -35.41 -9.08
N ALA A 142 19.10 -34.77 -7.91
CA ALA A 142 20.34 -34.35 -7.24
C ALA A 142 21.14 -35.50 -6.63
N GLY A 143 20.62 -36.73 -6.66
CA GLY A 143 21.22 -37.92 -6.03
C GLY A 143 21.05 -37.98 -4.51
N ASN A 144 20.29 -37.07 -3.90
CA ASN A 144 19.96 -37.10 -2.48
C ASN A 144 18.78 -38.04 -2.21
N LYS A 145 19.06 -39.34 -2.35
CA LYS A 145 18.06 -40.41 -2.19
C LYS A 145 17.44 -40.44 -0.79
N THR A 146 18.20 -40.10 0.25
CA THR A 146 17.70 -40.09 1.63
C THR A 146 16.56 -39.08 1.78
N LYS A 147 16.79 -37.81 1.42
CA LYS A 147 15.72 -36.79 1.45
C LYS A 147 14.58 -37.12 0.48
N ALA A 148 14.90 -37.60 -0.73
CA ALA A 148 13.87 -37.99 -1.69
C ALA A 148 12.96 -39.09 -1.11
N GLY A 149 13.54 -40.12 -0.51
CA GLY A 149 12.82 -41.22 0.14
C GLY A 149 11.99 -40.75 1.33
N GLU A 150 12.51 -39.89 2.20
CA GLU A 150 11.76 -39.28 3.29
C GLU A 150 10.53 -38.51 2.80
N LEU A 151 10.69 -37.73 1.73
CA LEU A 151 9.59 -36.97 1.13
C LEU A 151 8.58 -37.89 0.43
N TYR A 152 9.03 -38.94 -0.27
CA TYR A 152 8.14 -39.94 -0.86
C TYR A 152 7.33 -40.71 0.20
N ILE A 153 7.92 -41.01 1.36
CA ILE A 153 7.17 -41.59 2.51
C ILE A 153 6.08 -40.62 2.98
N LYS A 154 6.40 -39.32 3.12
CA LYS A 154 5.41 -38.31 3.51
C LYS A 154 4.26 -38.16 2.50
N LEU A 155 4.54 -38.46 1.23
CA LEU A 155 3.56 -38.48 0.14
C LEU A 155 2.80 -39.81 0.02
N GLU A 156 3.05 -40.78 0.91
CA GLU A 156 2.52 -42.16 0.86
C GLU A 156 2.90 -42.91 -0.44
N ASP A 157 3.91 -42.44 -1.15
CA ASP A 157 4.45 -43.08 -2.35
C ASP A 157 5.51 -44.13 -1.97
N HIS A 158 5.02 -45.24 -1.41
CA HIS A 158 5.86 -46.34 -0.95
C HIS A 158 6.71 -46.97 -2.06
N ARG A 159 6.25 -46.88 -3.32
CA ARG A 159 6.98 -47.40 -4.47
C ARG A 159 8.26 -46.59 -4.72
N ASN A 160 8.11 -45.27 -4.91
CA ASN A 160 9.27 -44.40 -5.12
C ASN A 160 10.17 -44.34 -3.88
N ALA A 161 9.60 -44.42 -2.67
CA ALA A 161 10.39 -44.50 -1.44
C ALA A 161 11.27 -45.76 -1.39
N GLY A 162 10.73 -46.94 -1.76
CA GLY A 162 11.48 -48.19 -1.82
C GLY A 162 12.68 -48.09 -2.78
N GLU A 163 12.45 -47.57 -3.99
CA GLU A 163 13.51 -47.34 -4.98
C GLU A 163 14.66 -46.45 -4.47
N MET A 164 14.37 -45.51 -3.56
CA MET A 164 15.39 -44.62 -3.00
C MET A 164 16.28 -45.30 -1.94
N TYR A 165 15.77 -46.31 -1.23
CA TYR A 165 16.49 -46.99 -0.14
C TYR A 165 17.15 -48.31 -0.56
N GLU A 166 16.85 -48.84 -1.75
CA GLU A 166 17.38 -50.13 -2.24
C GLU A 166 18.81 -50.07 -2.84
N LEU A 167 19.50 -48.92 -2.80
CA LEU A 167 20.84 -48.71 -3.38
C LEU A 167 21.88 -48.29 -2.32
#